data_AF-A0A0N5BLS6-F1
#
_entry.id   AF-A0A0N5BLS6-F1
#
_cell.length_a   1.000
_cell.length_b   1.000
_cell.length_c   1.000
_cell.angle_alpha   90.00
_cell.angle_beta   90.00
_cell.angle_gamma   90.00
#
_symmetry.space_group_name_H-M   'P 1'
#
loop_
_entity.id
_entity.type
_entity.pdbx_description
1 polymer ?
#
loop_
_entity_poly.entity_id
_entity_poly.type
_entity_poly.pdbx_seq_one_letter_code
_entity_poly.pdbx_strand_id
1 'polypeptide(L)'
;MTAPEFFCEEDYGSKYFIGGKITHQWIVDCLEKNDADFRKHKGDSKVKEINGIDISDGKGFTSKVFKTSIYFDDEKKMPYYVIVKIPGEESMKESMEKQNAEDTFNLELDKISVFHNKECHFYNDIASKIKDLKYPKCYGSKDLIAGKQTGVLIMEFLGSDSVTVPFYRSLNIYQTKSVLDEAFKLQEYSLLNQGDLTKINWEQPFSEDIMKSFSDLLRKGMPTLKKYIPKEMWSEIEDDLNKMASNYIKIMKHVFIELPKSNDNVNVISHGDMWTNNFMFKVDSNGDCSNNLSAVFDWQTVFKGTTGHDISRILAICAPTDVRREIEKDYLPVFYERLKNSLIKNGKEIKISFETFMNNYKLCFVDIHE
;
A
#
# COMPACT_ATOMS: atom_id res chain seq x y z
N MET A 1 -23.04 -25.01 -22.90
CA MET A 1 -23.61 -23.80 -22.26
C MET A 1 -23.06 -22.62 -23.02
N THR A 2 -23.91 -21.86 -23.68
CA THR A 2 -23.56 -20.54 -24.24
C THR A 2 -23.09 -19.66 -23.09
N ALA A 3 -22.01 -18.90 -23.28
CA ALA A 3 -21.54 -17.94 -22.27
C ALA A 3 -22.68 -16.96 -21.94
N PRO A 4 -22.86 -16.54 -20.68
CA PRO A 4 -23.89 -15.58 -20.33
C PRO A 4 -23.69 -14.29 -21.14
N GLU A 5 -24.74 -13.82 -21.81
CA GLU A 5 -24.71 -12.53 -22.50
C GLU A 5 -24.78 -11.40 -21.46
N PHE A 6 -23.64 -11.03 -20.89
CA PHE A 6 -23.55 -9.90 -19.98
C PHE A 6 -23.62 -8.54 -20.68
N PHE A 7 -23.45 -8.50 -22.01
CA PHE A 7 -23.27 -7.27 -22.77
C PHE A 7 -24.42 -7.02 -23.76
N CYS A 8 -24.67 -5.74 -24.05
CA CYS A 8 -25.67 -5.32 -25.05
C CYS A 8 -25.23 -5.66 -26.48
N GLU A 9 -23.94 -5.47 -26.80
CA GLU A 9 -23.34 -5.81 -28.08
C GLU A 9 -22.54 -7.12 -27.94
N GLU A 10 -22.70 -8.04 -28.89
CA GLU A 10 -22.05 -9.37 -28.86
C GLU A 10 -20.51 -9.28 -28.72
N ASP A 11 -19.87 -8.33 -29.40
CA ASP A 11 -18.41 -8.21 -29.43
C ASP A 11 -17.82 -7.33 -28.33
N TYR A 12 -18.65 -6.64 -27.52
CA TYR A 12 -18.15 -5.65 -26.56
C TYR A 12 -17.29 -6.28 -25.45
N GLY A 13 -17.66 -7.50 -25.03
CA GLY A 13 -16.90 -8.26 -24.04
C GLY A 13 -15.46 -8.56 -24.50
N SER A 14 -15.24 -8.71 -25.81
CA SER A 14 -13.92 -9.00 -26.40
C SER A 14 -13.04 -7.76 -26.56
N LYS A 15 -13.62 -6.55 -26.49
CA LYS A 15 -12.86 -5.29 -26.53
C LYS A 15 -11.96 -5.17 -25.30
N TYR A 16 -10.79 -4.57 -25.48
CA TYR A 16 -9.87 -4.30 -24.37
C TYR A 16 -10.26 -3.02 -23.63
N PHE A 17 -10.13 -3.07 -22.31
CA PHE A 17 -10.21 -1.94 -21.42
C PHE A 17 -9.06 -0.96 -21.69
N ILE A 18 -9.29 0.32 -21.41
CA ILE A 18 -8.26 1.35 -21.54
C ILE A 18 -7.06 1.04 -20.63
N GLY A 19 -5.84 1.23 -21.14
CA GLY A 19 -4.61 1.07 -20.36
C GLY A 19 -4.02 -0.35 -20.32
N GLY A 20 -4.61 -1.35 -20.98
CA GLY A 20 -3.99 -2.68 -21.07
C GLY A 20 -4.75 -3.72 -21.88
N LYS A 21 -4.12 -4.87 -22.16
CA LYS A 21 -4.75 -6.00 -22.88
C LYS A 21 -5.66 -6.84 -21.97
N ILE A 22 -6.63 -6.18 -21.33
CA ILE A 22 -7.60 -6.80 -20.42
C ILE A 22 -8.98 -6.68 -21.04
N THR A 23 -9.67 -7.80 -21.26
CA THR A 23 -11.00 -7.77 -21.89
C THR A 23 -12.08 -7.30 -20.91
N HIS A 24 -13.09 -6.59 -21.43
CA HIS A 24 -14.27 -6.22 -20.64
C HIS A 24 -14.99 -7.45 -20.07
N GLN A 25 -15.03 -8.55 -20.83
CA GLN A 25 -15.56 -9.84 -20.38
C GLN A 25 -14.89 -10.28 -19.08
N TRP A 26 -13.56 -10.26 -19.02
CA TRP A 26 -12.83 -10.72 -17.84
C TRP A 26 -13.13 -9.84 -16.61
N ILE A 27 -13.27 -8.52 -16.79
CA ILE A 27 -13.63 -7.60 -15.71
C ILE A 27 -15.01 -7.98 -15.14
N VAL A 28 -16.00 -8.17 -16.01
CA VAL A 28 -17.37 -8.50 -15.60
C VAL A 28 -17.45 -9.89 -15.00
N ASP A 29 -16.74 -10.88 -15.54
CA ASP A 29 -16.66 -12.23 -14.96
C ASP A 29 -16.11 -12.21 -13.52
N CYS A 30 -15.08 -11.40 -13.26
CA CYS A 30 -14.53 -11.22 -11.92
C CYS A 30 -15.57 -10.64 -10.94
N LEU A 31 -16.30 -9.61 -11.36
CA LEU A 31 -17.34 -8.97 -10.54
C LEU A 31 -18.54 -9.90 -10.34
N GLU A 32 -19.03 -10.54 -11.39
CA GLU A 32 -20.10 -11.55 -11.32
C GLU A 32 -19.74 -12.69 -10.37
N LYS A 33 -18.49 -13.13 -10.35
CA LYS A 33 -18.05 -14.19 -9.44
C LYS A 33 -17.91 -13.69 -8.00
N ASN A 34 -17.25 -12.56 -7.79
CA ASN A 34 -16.70 -12.20 -6.47
C ASN A 34 -17.40 -11.01 -5.79
N ASP A 35 -18.32 -10.32 -6.47
CA ASP A 35 -18.99 -9.14 -5.95
C ASP A 35 -20.52 -9.29 -5.92
N ALA A 36 -21.06 -9.52 -4.72
CA ALA A 36 -22.51 -9.63 -4.53
C ALA A 36 -23.25 -8.31 -4.75
N ASP A 37 -22.59 -7.18 -4.47
CA ASP A 37 -23.19 -5.85 -4.64
C ASP A 37 -23.28 -5.50 -6.12
N PHE A 38 -22.26 -5.87 -6.91
CA PHE A 38 -22.33 -5.79 -8.37
C PHE A 38 -23.48 -6.60 -8.94
N ARG A 39 -23.61 -7.89 -8.56
CA ARG A 39 -24.71 -8.75 -9.05
C ARG A 39 -26.08 -8.15 -8.72
N LYS A 40 -26.25 -7.66 -7.49
CA LYS A 40 -27.49 -7.01 -7.03
C LYS A 40 -27.77 -5.73 -7.82
N HIS A 41 -26.76 -4.90 -8.03
CA HIS A 41 -26.88 -3.62 -8.75
C HIS A 41 -27.20 -3.83 -10.24
N LYS A 42 -26.47 -4.77 -10.88
CA LYS A 42 -26.72 -5.17 -12.27
C LYS A 42 -28.11 -5.77 -12.42
N GLY A 43 -28.53 -6.69 -11.56
CA GLY A 43 -29.80 -7.42 -11.72
C GLY A 43 -29.88 -8.05 -13.11
N ASP A 44 -31.01 -7.87 -13.79
CA ASP A 44 -31.23 -8.40 -15.15
C ASP A 44 -30.67 -7.50 -16.27
N SER A 45 -30.14 -6.33 -15.93
CA SER A 45 -29.56 -5.40 -16.90
C SER A 45 -28.32 -5.98 -17.58
N LYS A 46 -28.10 -5.59 -18.84
CA LYS A 46 -26.87 -5.85 -19.58
C LYS A 46 -25.91 -4.67 -19.45
N VAL A 47 -24.61 -4.95 -19.49
CA VAL A 47 -23.56 -3.94 -19.55
C VAL A 47 -23.58 -3.29 -20.93
N LYS A 48 -23.72 -1.97 -20.93
CA LYS A 48 -23.74 -1.12 -22.13
C LYS A 48 -22.34 -0.59 -22.44
N GLU A 49 -21.62 -0.15 -21.41
CA GLU A 49 -20.34 0.53 -21.57
C GLU A 49 -19.48 0.42 -20.30
N ILE A 50 -18.17 0.29 -20.47
CA ILE A 50 -17.18 0.33 -19.39
C ILE A 50 -16.17 1.43 -19.72
N ASN A 51 -16.12 2.45 -18.88
CA ASN A 51 -15.25 3.62 -19.05
C ASN A 51 -14.27 3.76 -17.89
N GLY A 52 -12.99 3.93 -18.20
CA GLY A 52 -11.93 4.19 -17.22
C GLY A 52 -11.42 5.62 -17.30
N ILE A 53 -11.35 6.31 -16.17
CA ILE A 53 -10.65 7.60 -16.04
C ILE A 53 -9.40 7.36 -15.19
N ASP A 54 -8.22 7.64 -15.73
CA ASP A 54 -6.98 7.55 -14.96
C ASP A 54 -6.98 8.63 -13.87
N ILE A 55 -6.95 8.19 -12.62
CA ILE A 55 -6.92 9.03 -11.41
C ILE A 55 -5.55 8.98 -10.72
N SER A 56 -4.55 8.35 -11.33
CA SER A 56 -3.18 8.34 -10.81
C SER A 56 -2.58 9.73 -10.76
N ASP A 57 -2.97 10.63 -11.68
CA ASP A 57 -2.45 12.00 -11.81
C ASP A 57 -0.90 12.04 -11.79
N GLY A 58 -0.24 11.04 -12.38
CA GLY A 58 1.23 10.91 -12.37
C GLY A 58 1.83 10.65 -10.98
N LYS A 59 1.02 10.22 -10.01
CA LYS A 59 1.45 9.76 -8.67
C LYS A 59 1.39 8.24 -8.53
N GLY A 60 0.93 7.54 -9.58
CA GLY A 60 0.75 6.09 -9.59
C GLY A 60 2.04 5.28 -9.63
N PHE A 61 3.19 5.93 -9.81
CA PHE A 61 4.53 5.35 -9.84
C PHE A 61 4.59 4.09 -10.73
N THR A 62 4.45 2.89 -10.19
CA THR A 62 4.48 1.61 -10.92
C THR A 62 3.19 1.26 -11.68
N SER A 63 2.06 1.96 -11.46
CA SER A 63 0.75 1.60 -12.00
C SER A 63 -0.14 2.78 -12.36
N LYS A 64 -0.88 2.67 -13.48
CA LYS A 64 -2.05 3.53 -13.75
C LYS A 64 -3.23 3.01 -12.94
N VAL A 65 -3.99 3.93 -12.33
CA VAL A 65 -5.14 3.61 -11.47
C VAL A 65 -6.37 4.24 -12.09
N PHE A 66 -7.28 3.42 -12.60
CA PHE A 66 -8.49 3.88 -13.26
C PHE A 66 -9.68 3.84 -12.31
N LYS A 67 -10.39 4.98 -12.17
CA LYS A 67 -11.78 4.97 -11.71
C LYS A 67 -12.64 4.48 -12.87
N THR A 68 -13.14 3.26 -12.74
CA THR A 68 -13.90 2.59 -13.79
C THR A 68 -15.40 2.67 -13.49
N SER A 69 -16.16 3.12 -14.47
CA SER A 69 -17.62 3.25 -14.43
C SER A 69 -18.22 2.23 -15.38
N ILE A 70 -19.11 1.37 -14.88
CA ILE A 70 -19.82 0.36 -15.65
C ILE A 70 -21.27 0.83 -15.80
N TYR A 71 -21.66 1.15 -17.03
CA TYR A 71 -23.01 1.60 -17.39
C TYR A 71 -23.84 0.42 -17.90
N PHE A 72 -25.14 0.50 -17.67
CA PHE A 72 -26.10 -0.54 -18.02
C PHE A 72 -27.09 -0.05 -19.08
N ASP A 73 -27.81 -0.98 -19.70
CA ASP A 73 -28.90 -0.68 -20.64
C ASP A 73 -30.11 0.03 -19.99
N ASP A 74 -30.35 -0.21 -18.70
CA ASP A 74 -31.28 0.57 -17.90
C ASP A 74 -30.69 1.96 -17.59
N GLU A 75 -31.07 2.96 -18.38
CA GLU A 75 -30.58 4.34 -18.25
C GLU A 75 -30.94 5.02 -16.92
N LYS A 76 -31.84 4.44 -16.12
CA LYS A 76 -32.17 4.95 -14.78
C LYS A 76 -31.18 4.48 -13.73
N LYS A 77 -30.37 3.45 -14.02
CA LYS A 77 -29.37 2.96 -13.08
C LYS A 77 -28.14 3.85 -13.10
N MET A 78 -27.69 4.20 -11.91
CA MET A 78 -26.36 4.79 -11.74
C MET A 78 -25.28 3.78 -12.17
N PRO A 79 -24.16 4.23 -12.74
CA PRO A 79 -23.05 3.35 -13.05
C PRO A 79 -22.50 2.69 -11.77
N TYR A 80 -22.03 1.46 -11.92
CA TYR A 80 -21.29 0.79 -10.86
C TYR A 80 -19.81 1.18 -10.93
N TYR A 81 -19.20 1.48 -9.79
CA TYR A 81 -17.83 1.98 -9.73
C TYR A 81 -16.87 0.95 -9.15
N VAL A 82 -15.74 0.73 -9.83
CA VAL A 82 -14.62 -0.08 -9.35
C VAL A 82 -13.31 0.61 -9.67
N ILE A 83 -12.23 0.21 -9.01
CA ILE A 83 -10.87 0.58 -9.38
C ILE A 83 -10.29 -0.51 -10.26
N VAL A 84 -9.69 -0.13 -11.38
CA VAL A 84 -8.84 -1.02 -12.19
C VAL A 84 -7.42 -0.48 -12.14
N LYS A 85 -6.51 -1.20 -11.47
CA LYS A 85 -5.09 -0.84 -11.35
C LYS A 85 -4.27 -1.70 -12.30
N ILE A 86 -3.51 -1.07 -13.19
CA ILE A 86 -2.71 -1.74 -14.23
C ILE A 86 -1.24 -1.31 -14.08
N PRO A 87 -0.31 -2.23 -13.76
CA PRO A 87 1.11 -1.93 -13.69
C PRO A 87 1.69 -1.68 -15.09
N GLY A 88 2.67 -0.78 -15.17
CA GLY A 88 3.37 -0.53 -16.43
C GLY A 88 4.42 0.57 -16.32
N GLU A 89 5.40 0.53 -17.23
CA GLU A 89 6.51 1.50 -17.26
C GLU A 89 6.04 2.93 -17.57
N GLU A 90 4.96 3.09 -18.34
CA GLU A 90 4.43 4.42 -18.70
C GLU A 90 4.04 5.25 -17.48
N SER A 91 3.39 4.62 -16.48
CA SER A 91 3.03 5.29 -15.24
C SER A 91 4.27 5.86 -14.53
N MET A 92 5.38 5.12 -14.57
CA MET A 92 6.60 5.52 -13.90
C MET A 92 7.25 6.68 -14.65
N LYS A 93 7.31 6.60 -15.98
CA LYS A 93 7.84 7.67 -16.83
C LYS A 93 7.06 8.97 -16.61
N GLU A 94 5.73 8.93 -16.70
CA GLU A 94 4.86 10.08 -16.45
C GLU A 94 5.06 10.66 -15.03
N SER A 95 5.24 9.80 -14.03
CA SER A 95 5.51 10.22 -12.65
C SER A 95 6.86 10.90 -12.47
N MET A 96 7.91 10.38 -13.12
CA MET A 96 9.26 10.93 -13.06
C MET A 96 9.39 12.23 -13.86
N GLU A 97 8.72 12.34 -15.01
CA GLU A 97 8.61 13.57 -15.80
C GLU A 97 7.99 14.70 -14.97
N LYS A 98 6.85 14.44 -14.30
CA LYS A 98 6.22 15.43 -13.41
C LYS A 98 7.11 15.88 -12.25
N GLN A 99 8.02 15.02 -11.81
CA GLN A 99 8.96 15.29 -10.73
C GLN A 99 10.30 15.86 -11.21
N ASN A 100 10.50 16.05 -12.53
CA ASN A 100 11.78 16.40 -13.14
C ASN A 100 12.93 15.44 -12.74
N ALA A 101 12.63 14.14 -12.65
CA ALA A 101 13.52 13.09 -12.14
C ALA A 101 13.75 11.93 -13.13
N GLU A 102 13.44 12.14 -14.41
CA GLU A 102 13.47 11.14 -15.51
C GLU A 102 14.76 10.31 -15.56
N ASP A 103 15.91 10.96 -15.37
CA ASP A 103 17.24 10.31 -15.43
C ASP A 103 17.71 9.70 -14.10
N THR A 104 16.81 9.50 -13.13
CA THR A 104 17.19 9.16 -11.74
C THR A 104 16.64 7.84 -11.25
N PHE A 105 15.40 7.52 -11.61
CA PHE A 105 14.75 6.31 -11.15
C PHE A 105 13.84 5.78 -12.24
N ASN A 106 14.18 4.61 -12.79
CA ASN A 106 13.31 3.92 -13.73
C ASN A 106 13.39 2.42 -13.48
N LEU A 107 12.24 1.77 -13.41
CA LEU A 107 12.13 0.33 -13.23
C LEU A 107 11.66 -0.30 -14.53
N GLU A 108 12.41 -1.29 -14.98
CA GLU A 108 11.98 -2.16 -16.06
C GLU A 108 10.77 -3.00 -15.63
N LEU A 109 9.96 -3.42 -16.61
CA LEU A 109 8.74 -4.18 -16.38
C LEU A 109 8.93 -5.42 -15.49
N ASP A 110 10.08 -6.10 -15.57
CA ASP A 110 10.40 -7.25 -14.72
C ASP A 110 10.49 -6.86 -13.24
N LYS A 111 11.09 -5.70 -12.91
CA LYS A 111 11.13 -5.18 -11.54
C LYS A 111 9.74 -4.72 -11.07
N ILE A 112 8.96 -4.09 -11.95
CA ILE A 112 7.56 -3.72 -11.67
C ILE A 112 6.72 -4.97 -11.36
N SER A 113 6.96 -6.08 -12.07
CA SER A 113 6.23 -7.33 -11.85
C SER A 113 6.39 -7.88 -10.43
N VAL A 114 7.54 -7.68 -9.80
CA VAL A 114 7.78 -8.11 -8.41
C VAL A 114 6.84 -7.40 -7.45
N PHE A 115 6.68 -6.08 -7.59
CA PHE A 115 5.78 -5.27 -6.75
C PHE A 115 4.30 -5.62 -6.99
N HIS A 116 3.89 -5.68 -8.26
CA HIS A 116 2.51 -6.00 -8.62
C HIS A 116 2.10 -7.41 -8.18
N ASN A 117 2.94 -8.42 -8.43
CA ASN A 117 2.62 -9.81 -8.11
C ASN A 117 2.60 -10.05 -6.59
N LYS A 118 3.38 -9.29 -5.80
CA LYS A 118 3.27 -9.29 -4.34
C LYS A 118 1.90 -8.77 -3.87
N GLU A 119 1.41 -7.69 -4.46
CA GLU A 119 0.09 -7.16 -4.17
C GLU A 119 -1.02 -8.16 -4.54
N CYS A 120 -0.93 -8.80 -5.72
CA CYS A 120 -1.81 -9.89 -6.12
C CYS A 120 -1.83 -11.02 -5.08
N HIS A 121 -0.66 -11.53 -4.69
CA HIS A 121 -0.55 -12.60 -3.70
C HIS A 121 -1.12 -12.19 -2.34
N PHE A 122 -0.90 -10.94 -1.90
CA PHE A 122 -1.49 -10.45 -0.66
C PHE A 122 -3.02 -10.53 -0.69
N TYR A 123 -3.66 -9.99 -1.73
CA TYR A 123 -5.11 -10.00 -1.84
C TYR A 123 -5.70 -11.41 -1.99
N ASN A 124 -5.04 -12.27 -2.77
CA ASN A 124 -5.56 -13.61 -3.04
C ASN A 124 -5.38 -14.56 -1.86
N ASP A 125 -4.24 -14.48 -1.16
CA ASP A 125 -3.82 -15.55 -0.26
C ASP A 125 -3.75 -15.13 1.21
N ILE A 126 -3.67 -13.83 1.51
CA ILE A 126 -3.32 -13.36 2.86
C ILE A 126 -4.41 -12.48 3.48
N ALA A 127 -4.91 -11.47 2.75
CA ALA A 127 -5.75 -10.42 3.30
C ALA A 127 -6.97 -10.96 4.07
N SER A 128 -7.69 -11.93 3.49
CA SER A 128 -8.89 -12.55 4.07
C SER A 128 -8.63 -13.40 5.32
N LYS A 129 -7.37 -13.78 5.58
CA LYS A 129 -6.98 -14.55 6.77
C LYS A 129 -6.73 -13.67 7.98
N ILE A 130 -6.51 -12.37 7.78
CA ILE A 130 -6.21 -11.42 8.84
C ILE A 130 -7.53 -10.83 9.32
N LYS A 131 -7.93 -11.23 10.53
CA LYS A 131 -9.22 -10.86 11.10
C LYS A 131 -9.36 -9.34 11.22
N ASP A 132 -10.50 -8.83 10.74
CA ASP A 132 -10.91 -7.42 10.82
C ASP A 132 -9.91 -6.42 10.20
N LEU A 133 -8.94 -6.87 9.41
CA LEU A 133 -8.03 -5.99 8.69
C LEU A 133 -8.81 -5.15 7.69
N LYS A 134 -8.53 -3.85 7.67
CA LYS A 134 -9.20 -2.91 6.78
C LYS A 134 -8.41 -2.75 5.48
N TYR A 135 -8.94 -3.29 4.39
CA TYR A 135 -8.38 -3.20 3.04
C TYR A 135 -9.52 -3.14 2.01
N PRO A 136 -9.33 -2.53 0.83
CA PRO A 136 -10.35 -2.55 -0.22
C PRO A 136 -10.53 -3.99 -0.74
N LYS A 137 -11.76 -4.43 -0.96
CA LYS A 137 -11.97 -5.76 -1.57
C LYS A 137 -11.31 -5.83 -2.95
N CYS A 138 -10.66 -6.94 -3.25
CA CYS A 138 -10.15 -7.26 -4.57
C CYS A 138 -11.08 -8.31 -5.20
N TYR A 139 -11.67 -7.97 -6.34
CA TYR A 139 -12.61 -8.82 -7.07
C TYR A 139 -11.92 -9.71 -8.11
N GLY A 140 -10.67 -9.42 -8.45
CA GLY A 140 -9.89 -10.21 -9.38
C GLY A 140 -8.51 -9.64 -9.61
N SER A 141 -7.54 -10.52 -9.86
CA SER A 141 -6.17 -10.13 -10.18
C SER A 141 -5.58 -10.99 -11.28
N LYS A 142 -4.59 -10.45 -11.99
CA LYS A 142 -3.65 -11.18 -12.85
C LYS A 142 -2.25 -10.71 -12.53
N ASP A 143 -1.33 -11.65 -12.42
CA ASP A 143 0.09 -11.35 -12.34
C ASP A 143 0.57 -10.68 -13.63
N LEU A 144 1.56 -9.80 -13.50
CA LEU A 144 2.30 -9.25 -14.60
C LEU A 144 3.37 -10.26 -15.01
N ILE A 145 3.37 -10.65 -16.29
CA ILE A 145 4.44 -11.46 -16.89
C ILE A 145 4.94 -10.69 -18.11
N ALA A 146 6.17 -10.16 -18.04
CA ALA A 146 6.72 -9.31 -19.09
C ALA A 146 6.63 -9.96 -20.48
N GLY A 147 6.16 -9.20 -21.46
CA GLY A 147 5.94 -9.65 -22.84
C GLY A 147 4.82 -10.68 -23.06
N LYS A 148 4.18 -11.21 -22.00
CA LYS A 148 3.20 -12.31 -22.10
C LYS A 148 1.82 -11.97 -21.56
N GLN A 149 1.73 -11.35 -20.39
CA GLN A 149 0.47 -11.10 -19.68
C GLN A 149 0.49 -9.71 -19.04
N THR A 150 -0.53 -8.90 -19.35
CA THR A 150 -0.80 -7.66 -18.64
C THR A 150 -1.26 -7.99 -17.22
N GLY A 151 -0.57 -7.44 -16.22
CA GLY A 151 -1.01 -7.49 -14.83
C GLY A 151 -2.23 -6.59 -14.62
N VAL A 152 -3.08 -6.91 -13.65
CA VAL A 152 -4.22 -6.07 -13.28
C VAL A 152 -4.76 -6.45 -11.92
N LEU A 153 -5.31 -5.48 -11.19
CA LEU A 153 -6.16 -5.66 -10.01
C LEU A 153 -7.50 -4.95 -10.24
N ILE A 154 -8.61 -5.62 -9.92
CA ILE A 154 -9.95 -5.04 -9.89
C ILE A 154 -10.35 -4.92 -8.43
N MET A 155 -10.58 -3.70 -7.96
CA MET A 155 -10.72 -3.40 -6.54
C MET A 155 -11.96 -2.55 -6.26
N GLU A 156 -12.41 -2.58 -5.01
CA GLU A 156 -13.48 -1.74 -4.48
C GLU A 156 -13.16 -0.24 -4.66
N PHE A 157 -14.15 0.51 -5.15
CA PHE A 157 -14.07 1.97 -5.17
C PHE A 157 -14.59 2.55 -3.85
N LEU A 158 -13.67 3.08 -3.03
CA LEU A 158 -13.98 3.64 -1.71
C LEU A 158 -14.31 5.14 -1.74
N GLY A 159 -14.13 5.82 -2.88
CA GLY A 159 -14.26 7.28 -2.97
C GLY A 159 -15.70 7.82 -2.89
N SER A 160 -16.68 6.98 -2.60
CA SER A 160 -18.08 7.39 -2.36
C SER A 160 -18.31 7.90 -0.94
N ASP A 161 -17.58 7.36 0.04
CA ASP A 161 -17.78 7.66 1.47
C ASP A 161 -16.46 7.79 2.26
N SER A 162 -15.33 7.80 1.55
CA SER A 162 -14.01 7.83 2.17
C SER A 162 -13.06 8.77 1.43
N VAL A 163 -12.12 9.36 2.17
CA VAL A 163 -11.13 10.33 1.70
C VAL A 163 -9.76 10.04 2.30
N THR A 164 -8.70 10.50 1.62
CA THR A 164 -7.35 10.53 2.19
C THR A 164 -7.13 11.82 2.98
N VAL A 165 -6.28 11.79 4.00
CA VAL A 165 -5.80 13.01 4.66
C VAL A 165 -4.70 13.62 3.78
N PRO A 166 -4.74 14.92 3.44
CA PRO A 166 -3.66 15.52 2.68
C PRO A 166 -2.33 15.43 3.46
N PHE A 167 -1.26 14.96 2.81
CA PHE A 167 0.02 14.69 3.46
C PHE A 167 0.58 15.88 4.27
N TYR A 168 0.31 17.11 3.82
CA TYR A 168 0.77 18.35 4.47
C TYR A 168 -0.01 18.74 5.74
N ARG A 169 -1.11 18.05 6.09
CA ARG A 169 -1.87 18.29 7.32
C ARG A 169 -1.46 17.37 8.48
N SER A 170 -0.77 16.26 8.19
CA SER A 170 -0.50 15.16 9.12
C SER A 170 -1.76 14.53 9.73
N LEU A 171 -1.63 13.35 10.32
CA LEU A 171 -2.68 12.66 11.04
C LEU A 171 -2.81 13.23 12.45
N ASN A 172 -4.04 13.36 12.94
CA ASN A 172 -4.29 13.58 14.36
C ASN A 172 -4.09 12.28 15.16
N ILE A 173 -4.03 12.39 16.49
CA ILE A 173 -3.75 11.22 17.35
C ILE A 173 -4.75 10.06 17.22
N TYR A 174 -6.03 10.34 16.99
CA TYR A 174 -7.05 9.29 16.83
C TYR A 174 -6.90 8.59 15.48
N GLN A 175 -6.62 9.35 14.42
CA GLN A 175 -6.28 8.79 13.10
C GLN A 175 -5.01 7.94 13.18
N THR A 176 -3.94 8.44 13.81
CA THR A 176 -2.69 7.70 14.03
C THR A 176 -2.93 6.39 14.77
N LYS A 177 -3.69 6.40 15.87
CA LYS A 177 -4.05 5.19 16.62
C LYS A 177 -4.84 4.20 15.76
N SER A 178 -5.79 4.67 14.95
CA SER A 178 -6.57 3.81 14.05
C SER A 178 -5.74 3.12 12.97
N VAL A 179 -4.69 3.77 12.47
CA VAL A 179 -3.74 3.18 11.51
C VAL A 179 -2.80 2.20 12.22
N LEU A 180 -2.30 2.55 13.41
CA LEU A 180 -1.48 1.65 14.22
C LEU A 180 -2.25 0.38 14.60
N ASP A 181 -3.57 0.44 14.77
CA ASP A 181 -4.40 -0.76 14.98
C ASP A 181 -4.40 -1.72 13.77
N GLU A 182 -4.20 -1.24 12.54
CA GLU A 182 -4.01 -2.14 11.40
C GLU A 182 -2.61 -2.77 11.41
N ALA A 183 -1.56 -2.00 11.75
CA ALA A 183 -0.23 -2.56 11.98
C ALA A 183 -0.23 -3.60 13.12
N PHE A 184 -1.02 -3.38 14.17
CA PHE A 184 -1.25 -4.35 15.24
C PHE A 184 -1.79 -5.67 14.69
N LYS A 185 -2.84 -5.64 13.85
CA LYS A 185 -3.46 -6.85 13.28
C LYS A 185 -2.48 -7.64 12.42
N LEU A 186 -1.65 -6.94 11.63
CA LEU A 186 -0.58 -7.59 10.85
C LEU A 186 0.41 -8.32 11.76
N GLN A 187 0.88 -7.64 12.81
CA GLN A 187 1.83 -8.23 13.76
C GLN A 187 1.21 -9.38 14.55
N GLU A 188 0.01 -9.21 15.07
CA GLU A 188 -0.73 -10.23 15.81
C GLU A 188 -0.92 -11.50 14.96
N TYR A 189 -1.45 -11.36 13.74
CA TYR A 189 -1.63 -12.47 12.82
C TYR A 189 -0.30 -13.18 12.53
N SER A 190 0.76 -12.41 12.30
CA SER A 190 2.08 -12.96 12.00
C SER A 190 2.66 -13.77 13.16
N LEU A 191 2.55 -13.26 14.38
CA LEU A 191 3.10 -13.92 15.57
C LEU A 191 2.28 -15.15 15.98
N LEU A 192 0.97 -15.15 15.74
CA LEU A 192 0.13 -16.33 15.92
C LEU A 192 0.40 -17.44 14.87
N ASN A 193 0.77 -17.04 13.65
CA ASN A 193 0.88 -17.93 12.49
C ASN A 193 2.30 -18.01 11.89
N GLN A 194 3.34 -17.97 12.73
CA GLN A 194 4.75 -18.02 12.30
C GLN A 194 5.07 -19.19 11.35
N GLY A 195 4.46 -20.36 11.56
CA GLY A 195 4.68 -21.53 10.70
C GLY A 195 4.07 -21.40 9.29
N ASP A 196 3.09 -20.54 9.10
CA ASP A 196 2.56 -20.23 7.76
C ASP A 196 3.35 -19.09 7.12
N LEU A 197 3.82 -18.12 7.92
CA LEU A 197 4.67 -17.03 7.44
C LEU A 197 5.99 -17.54 6.82
N THR A 198 6.56 -18.62 7.33
CA THR A 198 7.76 -19.25 6.74
C THR A 198 7.53 -19.83 5.35
N LYS A 199 6.29 -20.18 5.01
CA LYS A 199 5.91 -20.69 3.68
C LYS A 199 5.73 -19.56 2.65
N ILE A 200 5.54 -18.34 3.12
CA ILE A 200 5.40 -17.17 2.25
C ILE A 200 6.78 -16.76 1.73
N ASN A 201 6.97 -16.90 0.42
CA ASN A 201 8.20 -16.49 -0.25
C ASN A 201 8.10 -15.03 -0.73
N TRP A 202 8.01 -14.10 0.21
CA TRP A 202 8.21 -12.69 -0.09
C TRP A 202 9.68 -12.34 0.04
N GLU A 203 10.27 -11.96 -1.09
CA GLU A 203 11.55 -11.28 -1.13
C GLU A 203 11.46 -9.92 -0.45
N GLN A 204 12.60 -9.41 0.01
CA GLN A 204 12.67 -8.03 0.51
C GLN A 204 12.25 -7.04 -0.59
N PRO A 205 11.60 -5.92 -0.24
CA PRO A 205 10.96 -5.04 -1.23
C PRO A 205 11.96 -4.28 -2.09
N PHE A 206 13.18 -4.05 -1.59
CA PHE A 206 14.18 -3.22 -2.25
C PHE A 206 15.46 -4.02 -2.50
N SER A 207 15.83 -4.19 -3.76
CA SER A 207 17.14 -4.71 -4.14
C SER A 207 18.22 -3.62 -3.98
N GLU A 208 19.49 -4.00 -4.01
CA GLU A 208 20.60 -3.06 -3.91
C GLU A 208 20.58 -1.99 -5.02
N ASP A 209 20.19 -2.36 -6.24
CA ASP A 209 20.02 -1.40 -7.34
C ASP A 209 18.92 -0.37 -7.05
N ILE A 210 17.81 -0.80 -6.45
CA ILE A 210 16.71 0.08 -6.06
C ILE A 210 17.17 1.02 -4.94
N MET A 211 17.86 0.48 -3.93
CA MET A 211 18.45 1.30 -2.84
C MET A 211 19.43 2.34 -3.38
N LYS A 212 20.26 1.98 -4.36
CA LYS A 212 21.18 2.91 -5.02
C LYS A 212 20.41 4.02 -5.77
N SER A 213 19.34 3.66 -6.46
CA SER A 213 18.51 4.62 -7.19
C SER A 213 17.82 5.62 -6.23
N PHE A 214 17.36 5.17 -5.06
CA PHE A 214 16.86 6.07 -4.02
C PHE A 214 17.95 6.97 -3.43
N SER A 215 19.15 6.44 -3.19
CA SER A 215 20.30 7.24 -2.74
C SER A 215 20.64 8.35 -3.75
N ASP A 216 20.59 8.04 -5.04
CA ASP A 216 20.81 9.03 -6.11
C ASP A 216 19.69 10.07 -6.16
N LEU A 217 18.44 9.66 -5.97
CA LEU A 217 17.29 10.57 -5.89
C LEU A 217 17.42 11.54 -4.72
N LEU A 218 17.76 11.05 -3.54
CA LEU A 218 17.98 11.90 -2.35
C LEU A 218 19.10 12.92 -2.59
N ARG A 219 20.23 12.46 -3.13
CA ARG A 219 21.39 13.33 -3.42
C ARG A 219 21.06 14.42 -4.44
N LYS A 220 20.32 14.08 -5.51
CA LYS A 220 19.88 15.05 -6.53
C LYS A 220 18.77 15.98 -6.01
N GLY A 221 17.92 15.50 -5.10
CA GLY A 221 16.80 16.26 -4.52
C GLY A 221 17.22 17.24 -3.42
N MET A 222 18.30 16.96 -2.69
CA MET A 222 18.76 17.76 -1.54
C MET A 222 18.95 19.26 -1.86
N PRO A 223 19.59 19.67 -2.99
CA PRO A 223 19.71 21.08 -3.33
C PRO A 223 18.36 21.77 -3.55
N THR A 224 17.36 21.05 -4.07
CA THR A 224 16.00 21.57 -4.24
C THR A 224 15.31 21.72 -2.90
N LEU A 225 15.44 20.73 -2.01
CA LEU A 225 14.89 20.77 -0.66
C LEU A 225 15.41 21.98 0.14
N LYS A 226 16.72 22.25 0.08
CA LYS A 226 17.34 23.40 0.73
C LYS A 226 16.83 24.77 0.24
N LYS A 227 16.16 24.84 -0.92
CA LYS A 227 15.51 26.08 -1.42
C LYS A 227 14.15 26.35 -0.76
N TYR A 228 13.46 25.30 -0.31
CA TYR A 228 12.12 25.39 0.28
C TYR A 228 12.13 25.38 1.81
N ILE A 229 13.23 24.92 2.42
CA ILE A 229 13.39 24.89 3.88
C ILE A 229 14.26 26.08 4.32
N PRO A 230 13.83 26.88 5.33
CA PRO A 230 14.66 27.92 5.93
C PRO A 230 16.03 27.39 6.35
N LYS A 231 17.09 28.19 6.11
CA LYS A 231 18.47 27.77 6.37
C LYS A 231 18.68 27.33 7.81
N GLU A 232 18.06 28.03 8.73
CA GLU A 232 18.13 27.79 10.17
C GLU A 232 17.65 26.37 10.51
N MET A 233 16.65 25.85 9.79
CA MET A 233 16.10 24.52 10.06
C MET A 233 17.00 23.37 9.59
N TRP A 234 17.75 23.53 8.49
CA TRP A 234 18.60 22.46 7.97
C TRP A 234 20.07 22.61 8.33
N SER A 235 20.54 23.83 8.66
CA SER A 235 21.95 24.06 9.00
C SER A 235 22.36 23.39 10.32
N GLU A 236 21.44 23.30 11.28
CA GLU A 236 21.69 22.61 12.56
C GLU A 236 21.86 21.09 12.41
N ILE A 237 21.30 20.52 11.33
CA ILE A 237 21.29 19.07 11.07
C ILE A 237 22.10 18.69 9.82
N GLU A 238 22.80 19.63 9.19
CA GLU A 238 23.45 19.42 7.89
C GLU A 238 24.50 18.30 7.94
N ASP A 239 25.32 18.28 8.99
CA ASP A 239 26.33 17.24 9.18
C ASP A 239 25.70 15.86 9.34
N ASP A 240 24.57 15.77 10.04
CA ASP A 240 23.88 14.51 10.27
C ASP A 240 23.15 14.04 9.00
N LEU A 241 22.50 14.95 8.26
CA LEU A 241 21.94 14.68 6.94
C LEU A 241 23.01 14.17 5.96
N ASN A 242 24.19 14.79 5.95
CA ASN A 242 25.30 14.36 5.09
C ASN A 242 25.81 12.96 5.47
N LYS A 243 25.93 12.66 6.77
CA LYS A 243 26.32 11.32 7.26
C LYS A 243 25.27 10.28 6.89
N MET A 244 23.98 10.60 7.06
CA MET A 244 22.87 9.69 6.70
C MET A 244 22.88 9.41 5.20
N ALA A 245 22.82 10.45 4.36
CA ALA A 245 22.85 10.31 2.90
C ALA A 245 24.06 9.52 2.39
N SER A 246 25.24 9.71 3.00
CA SER A 246 26.46 8.95 2.64
C SER A 246 26.42 7.49 3.06
N ASN A 247 25.56 7.12 4.01
CA ASN A 247 25.38 5.76 4.51
C ASN A 247 24.02 5.13 4.11
N TYR A 248 23.20 5.81 3.29
CA TYR A 248 21.85 5.41 2.87
C TYR A 248 21.73 3.91 2.57
N ILE A 249 22.56 3.41 1.63
CA ILE A 249 22.51 2.01 1.19
C ILE A 249 22.81 1.05 2.36
N LYS A 250 23.74 1.42 3.26
CA LYS A 250 24.07 0.61 4.44
C LYS A 250 22.91 0.59 5.43
N ILE A 251 22.25 1.73 5.65
CA ILE A 251 21.09 1.86 6.53
C ILE A 251 19.94 0.99 6.00
N MET A 252 19.56 1.17 4.73
CA MET A 252 18.53 0.38 4.06
C MET A 252 18.83 -1.12 4.09
N LYS A 253 20.07 -1.54 3.80
CA LYS A 253 20.47 -2.95 3.91
C LYS A 253 20.32 -3.48 5.32
N HIS A 254 20.76 -2.71 6.31
CA HIS A 254 20.61 -3.11 7.70
C HIS A 254 19.13 -3.29 8.07
N VAL A 255 18.29 -2.30 7.76
CA VAL A 255 16.88 -2.26 8.17
C VAL A 255 16.01 -3.30 7.43
N PHE A 256 16.19 -3.46 6.12
CA PHE A 256 15.35 -4.36 5.32
C PHE A 256 15.93 -5.77 5.18
N ILE A 257 17.24 -5.99 5.31
CA ILE A 257 17.85 -7.31 5.04
C ILE A 257 18.40 -7.95 6.32
N GLU A 258 19.15 -7.21 7.13
CA GLU A 258 19.87 -7.78 8.28
C GLU A 258 19.00 -7.86 9.53
N LEU A 259 18.29 -6.77 9.88
CA LEU A 259 17.47 -6.68 11.07
C LEU A 259 16.35 -7.74 11.12
N PRO A 260 15.63 -8.06 10.02
CA PRO A 260 14.66 -9.15 10.01
C PRO A 260 15.27 -10.55 10.17
N LYS A 261 16.60 -10.70 10.00
CA LYS A 261 17.33 -11.99 10.14
C LYS A 261 18.05 -12.11 11.49
N SER A 262 18.01 -11.09 12.33
CA SER A 262 18.66 -11.11 13.64
C SER A 262 18.02 -12.15 14.56
N ASN A 263 18.84 -12.87 15.34
CA ASN A 263 18.40 -13.96 16.22
C ASN A 263 17.45 -13.49 17.32
N ASP A 264 17.57 -12.24 17.75
CA ASP A 264 16.72 -11.66 18.80
C ASP A 264 15.39 -11.11 18.25
N ASN A 265 15.16 -11.26 16.93
CA ASN A 265 14.00 -10.68 16.25
C ASN A 265 12.97 -11.74 15.82
N VAL A 266 11.78 -11.25 15.53
CA VAL A 266 10.68 -12.04 14.98
C VAL A 266 10.17 -11.38 13.72
N ASN A 267 9.95 -12.18 12.68
CA ASN A 267 9.40 -11.66 11.44
C ASN A 267 7.90 -11.43 11.59
N VAL A 268 7.45 -10.30 11.05
CA VAL A 268 6.03 -9.99 10.89
C VAL A 268 5.75 -9.59 9.45
N ILE A 269 4.50 -9.73 9.03
CA ILE A 269 4.01 -9.10 7.81
C ILE A 269 4.11 -7.59 8.01
N SER A 270 4.84 -6.94 7.13
CA SER A 270 4.90 -5.48 7.06
C SER A 270 4.34 -5.05 5.72
N HIS A 271 3.48 -4.03 5.73
CA HIS A 271 3.03 -3.39 4.49
C HIS A 271 4.22 -2.73 3.77
N GLY A 272 5.13 -2.11 4.52
CA GLY A 272 6.36 -1.49 4.00
C GLY A 272 6.18 -0.11 3.39
N ASP A 273 4.93 0.34 3.26
CA ASP A 273 4.57 1.67 2.74
C ASP A 273 3.34 2.26 3.44
N MET A 274 3.30 2.16 4.78
CA MET A 274 2.24 2.78 5.58
C MET A 274 2.46 4.29 5.74
N TRP A 275 2.09 5.06 4.71
CA TRP A 275 2.08 6.52 4.75
C TRP A 275 0.70 7.12 4.44
N THR A 276 0.49 8.41 4.74
CA THR A 276 -0.82 9.08 4.75
C THR A 276 -1.65 8.88 3.47
N ASN A 277 -1.00 8.83 2.30
CA ASN A 277 -1.70 8.67 1.03
C ASN A 277 -2.24 7.26 0.80
N ASN A 278 -1.79 6.26 1.55
CA ASN A 278 -2.25 4.87 1.47
C ASN A 278 -3.35 4.56 2.49
N PHE A 279 -3.90 5.59 3.16
CA PHE A 279 -4.97 5.46 4.14
C PHE A 279 -6.23 6.19 3.67
N MET A 280 -7.34 5.46 3.63
CA MET A 280 -8.67 6.03 3.39
C MET A 280 -9.44 6.07 4.69
N PHE A 281 -9.96 7.23 5.07
CA PHE A 281 -10.81 7.44 6.24
C PHE A 281 -12.24 7.72 5.80
N LYS A 282 -13.22 7.24 6.56
CA LYS A 282 -14.64 7.56 6.31
C LYS A 282 -14.88 9.06 6.44
N VAL A 283 -15.80 9.60 5.65
CA VAL A 283 -16.36 10.93 5.89
C VAL A 283 -17.47 10.86 6.92
N ASP A 284 -17.58 11.89 7.77
CA ASP A 284 -18.67 12.01 8.73
C ASP A 284 -19.94 12.62 8.08
N SER A 285 -20.99 12.85 8.88
CA SER A 285 -22.26 13.40 8.40
C SER A 285 -22.15 14.83 7.86
N ASN A 286 -21.07 15.56 8.17
CA ASN A 286 -20.81 16.90 7.67
C ASN A 286 -19.95 16.89 6.40
N GLY A 287 -19.49 15.72 5.96
CA GLY A 287 -18.58 15.56 4.83
C GLY A 287 -17.10 15.74 5.21
N ASP A 288 -16.79 15.83 6.50
CA ASP A 288 -15.42 16.00 6.99
C ASP A 288 -14.72 14.64 7.18
N CYS A 289 -13.39 14.63 7.07
CA CYS A 289 -12.59 13.43 7.29
C CYS A 289 -12.67 13.00 8.76
N SER A 290 -13.18 11.80 9.00
CA SER A 290 -13.33 11.26 10.35
C SER A 290 -12.03 10.60 10.88
N ASN A 291 -12.10 10.09 12.11
CA ASN A 291 -11.05 9.26 12.70
C ASN A 291 -11.21 7.76 12.38
N ASN A 292 -12.24 7.38 11.63
CA ASN A 292 -12.53 6.00 11.30
C ASN A 292 -11.81 5.63 10.01
N LEU A 293 -10.67 4.94 10.12
CA LEU A 293 -10.03 4.33 8.97
C LEU A 293 -11.01 3.38 8.26
N SER A 294 -11.14 3.51 6.96
CA SER A 294 -11.91 2.62 6.09
C SER A 294 -11.02 1.51 5.53
N ALA A 295 -9.82 1.85 5.06
CA ALA A 295 -8.91 0.88 4.46
C ALA A 295 -7.46 1.39 4.42
N VAL A 296 -6.52 0.44 4.48
CA VAL A 296 -5.13 0.57 4.01
C VAL A 296 -5.03 -0.11 2.64
N PHE A 297 -4.42 0.58 1.68
CA PHE A 297 -4.29 0.09 0.30
C PHE A 297 -2.86 0.26 -0.22
N ASP A 298 -2.62 -0.25 -1.44
CA ASP A 298 -1.31 -0.29 -2.09
C ASP A 298 -0.29 -1.24 -1.43
N TRP A 299 -0.63 -2.53 -1.39
CA TRP A 299 0.14 -3.57 -0.72
C TRP A 299 1.35 -4.06 -1.54
N GLN A 300 1.82 -3.28 -2.52
CA GLN A 300 2.87 -3.67 -3.46
C GLN A 300 4.25 -3.86 -2.83
N THR A 301 4.50 -3.22 -1.68
CA THR A 301 5.75 -3.33 -0.93
C THR A 301 5.71 -4.35 0.20
N VAL A 302 4.64 -5.15 0.31
CA VAL A 302 4.46 -6.11 1.40
C VAL A 302 5.63 -7.09 1.50
N PHE A 303 6.11 -7.34 2.72
CA PHE A 303 7.26 -8.20 2.96
C PHE A 303 7.31 -8.76 4.38
N LYS A 304 8.29 -9.63 4.63
CA LYS A 304 8.62 -10.14 5.97
C LYS A 304 9.59 -9.17 6.66
N GLY A 305 9.03 -8.24 7.40
CA GLY A 305 9.76 -7.22 8.15
C GLY A 305 9.86 -7.57 9.63
N THR A 306 9.99 -6.52 10.43
CA THR A 306 10.09 -6.55 11.90
C THR A 306 8.93 -5.74 12.50
N THR A 307 8.78 -5.82 13.81
CA THR A 307 7.75 -5.04 14.53
C THR A 307 7.91 -3.53 14.40
N GLY A 308 9.07 -3.04 13.93
CA GLY A 308 9.39 -1.62 13.81
C GLY A 308 9.01 -0.97 12.48
N HIS A 309 8.96 -1.73 11.38
CA HIS A 309 8.88 -1.17 10.01
C HIS A 309 7.65 -0.29 9.79
N ASP A 310 6.44 -0.83 9.96
CA ASP A 310 5.23 -0.05 9.71
C ASP A 310 5.01 1.03 10.79
N ILE A 311 5.30 0.74 12.06
CA ILE A 311 5.15 1.71 13.16
C ILE A 311 6.03 2.93 12.94
N SER A 312 7.30 2.71 12.59
CA SER A 312 8.24 3.80 12.30
C SER A 312 7.78 4.63 11.10
N ARG A 313 7.33 3.99 10.02
CA ARG A 313 6.84 4.69 8.82
C ARG A 313 5.63 5.57 9.09
N ILE A 314 4.66 5.06 9.84
CA ILE A 314 3.49 5.83 10.28
C ILE A 314 3.93 7.05 11.10
N LEU A 315 4.78 6.86 12.12
CA LEU A 315 5.11 7.92 13.06
C LEU A 315 6.11 8.95 12.52
N ALA A 316 6.97 8.56 11.59
CA ALA A 316 7.93 9.46 10.97
C ALA A 316 7.27 10.34 9.90
N ILE A 317 6.43 9.76 9.04
CA ILE A 317 5.88 10.44 7.85
C ILE A 317 4.50 11.06 8.12
N CYS A 318 3.70 10.43 8.97
CA CYS A 318 2.27 10.76 9.07
C CYS A 318 1.91 11.57 10.31
N ALA A 319 2.67 11.45 11.40
CA ALA A 319 2.33 12.06 12.69
C ALA A 319 3.18 13.31 12.97
N PRO A 320 2.59 14.38 13.52
CA PRO A 320 3.37 15.51 14.02
C PRO A 320 4.17 15.11 15.28
N THR A 321 5.18 15.91 15.62
CA THR A 321 6.17 15.56 16.67
C THR A 321 5.55 15.36 18.05
N ASP A 322 4.54 16.14 18.41
CA ASP A 322 3.79 16.03 19.67
C ASP A 322 2.99 14.72 19.74
N VAL A 323 2.24 14.38 18.69
CA VAL A 323 1.52 13.11 18.58
C VAL A 323 2.48 11.93 18.63
N ARG A 324 3.61 11.98 17.92
CA ARG A 324 4.63 10.92 17.96
C ARG A 324 5.15 10.70 19.39
N ARG A 325 5.49 11.77 20.11
CA ARG A 325 5.97 11.68 21.50
C ARG A 325 4.93 11.06 22.44
N GLU A 326 3.65 11.43 22.28
CA GLU A 326 2.57 10.83 23.06
C GLU A 326 2.42 9.33 22.73
N ILE A 327 2.43 8.95 21.44
CA ILE A 327 2.33 7.56 21.02
C ILE A 327 3.50 6.73 21.58
N GLU A 328 4.74 7.21 21.44
CA GLU A 328 5.92 6.52 21.95
C GLU A 328 5.85 6.26 23.45
N LYS A 329 5.41 7.28 24.20
CA LYS A 329 5.37 7.24 25.66
C LYS A 329 4.21 6.41 26.19
N ASP A 330 3.01 6.64 25.67
CA ASP A 330 1.76 6.20 26.31
C ASP A 330 1.04 5.09 25.52
N TYR A 331 1.28 4.97 24.20
CA TYR A 331 0.56 4.00 23.37
C TYR A 331 1.39 2.75 23.02
N LEU A 332 2.66 2.88 22.64
CA LEU A 332 3.50 1.72 22.27
C LEU A 332 3.67 0.68 23.41
N PRO A 333 3.79 1.06 24.70
CA PRO A 333 3.77 0.08 25.79
C PRO A 333 2.46 -0.72 25.84
N VAL A 334 1.32 -0.05 25.66
CA VAL A 334 0.00 -0.68 25.65
C VAL A 334 -0.18 -1.57 24.42
N PHE A 335 0.31 -1.13 23.25
CA PHE A 335 0.35 -1.92 22.02
C PHE A 335 1.09 -3.24 22.23
N TYR A 336 2.29 -3.20 22.82
CA TYR A 336 3.09 -4.37 23.10
C TYR A 336 2.39 -5.32 24.09
N GLU A 337 1.83 -4.80 25.18
CA GLU A 337 1.08 -5.63 26.14
C GLU A 337 -0.18 -6.25 25.51
N ARG A 338 -0.87 -5.55 24.60
CA ARG A 338 -1.98 -6.13 23.81
C ARG A 338 -1.51 -7.31 22.97
N LEU A 339 -0.37 -7.20 22.27
CA LEU A 339 0.19 -8.29 21.47
C LEU A 339 0.53 -9.50 22.34
N LYS A 340 1.23 -9.26 23.45
CA LYS A 340 1.60 -10.29 24.42
C LYS A 340 0.37 -11.02 24.98
N ASN A 341 -0.65 -10.27 25.40
CA ASN A 341 -1.89 -10.85 25.95
C ASN A 341 -2.64 -11.67 24.91
N SER A 342 -2.68 -11.21 23.65
CA SER A 342 -3.31 -11.97 22.56
C SER A 342 -2.60 -13.30 22.31
N LEU A 343 -1.26 -13.29 22.26
CA LEU A 343 -0.46 -14.51 22.10
C LEU A 343 -0.72 -15.50 23.24
N ILE A 344 -0.66 -15.04 24.49
CA ILE A 344 -0.90 -15.87 25.68
C ILE A 344 -2.31 -16.49 25.63
N LYS A 345 -3.33 -15.70 25.28
CA LYS A 345 -4.71 -16.19 25.16
C LYS A 345 -4.88 -17.29 24.11
N ASN A 346 -4.03 -17.29 23.09
CA ASN A 346 -4.00 -18.29 22.02
C ASN A 346 -2.94 -19.40 22.26
N GLY A 347 -2.42 -19.52 23.48
CA GLY A 347 -1.44 -20.56 23.84
C GLY A 347 -0.07 -20.39 23.18
N LYS A 348 0.30 -19.15 22.81
CA LYS A 348 1.61 -18.79 22.27
C LYS A 348 2.38 -17.93 23.27
N GLU A 349 3.70 -17.97 23.15
CA GLU A 349 4.61 -17.10 23.91
C GLU A 349 5.08 -15.95 23.02
N ILE A 350 5.28 -14.77 23.62
CA ILE A 350 5.94 -13.65 22.95
C ILE A 350 7.45 -13.87 22.95
N LYS A 351 8.05 -13.99 21.77
CA LYS A 351 9.49 -14.28 21.60
C LYS A 351 10.37 -13.03 21.47
N ILE A 352 9.77 -11.85 21.56
CA ILE A 352 10.46 -10.56 21.47
C ILE A 352 10.22 -9.80 22.77
N SER A 353 11.26 -9.21 23.35
CA SER A 353 11.13 -8.36 24.54
C SER A 353 10.58 -6.98 24.18
N PHE A 354 10.06 -6.24 25.15
CA PHE A 354 9.64 -4.84 24.92
C PHE A 354 10.82 -3.96 24.50
N GLU A 355 12.01 -4.20 25.06
CA GLU A 355 13.22 -3.49 24.69
C GLU A 355 13.58 -3.72 23.22
N THR A 356 13.57 -4.98 22.75
CA THR A 356 13.84 -5.31 21.35
C THR A 356 12.74 -4.77 20.43
N PHE A 357 11.48 -4.81 20.84
CA PHE A 357 10.36 -4.20 20.11
C PHE A 357 10.59 -2.69 19.89
N MET A 358 10.97 -1.97 20.94
CA MET A 358 11.28 -0.54 20.86
C MET A 358 12.57 -0.28 20.09
N ASN A 359 13.55 -1.17 20.16
CA ASN A 359 14.79 -1.05 19.39
C ASN A 359 14.52 -1.22 17.88
N ASN A 360 13.68 -2.18 17.48
CA ASN A 360 13.23 -2.32 16.10
C ASN A 360 12.60 -1.02 15.59
N TYR A 361 11.67 -0.43 16.38
CA TYR A 361 11.08 0.86 16.04
C TYR A 361 12.14 1.94 15.81
N LYS A 362 13.08 2.11 16.76
CA LYS A 362 14.13 3.14 16.66
C LYS A 362 15.05 2.93 15.45
N LEU A 363 15.46 1.69 15.18
CA LEU A 363 16.33 1.39 14.03
C LEU A 363 15.62 1.64 12.69
N CYS A 364 14.37 1.18 12.56
CA CYS A 364 13.57 1.48 11.38
C CYS A 364 13.25 2.97 11.24
N PHE A 365 13.16 3.71 12.34
CA PHE A 365 12.91 5.16 12.31
C PHE A 365 14.07 5.97 11.71
N VAL A 366 15.31 5.49 11.85
CA VAL A 366 16.50 6.14 11.23
C VAL A 366 16.43 6.10 9.70
N ASP A 367 15.90 5.01 9.14
CA ASP A 367 15.71 4.82 7.69
C ASP A 367 14.80 5.88 7.05
N ILE A 368 13.83 6.40 7.82
CA ILE A 368 12.76 7.25 7.30
C ILE A 368 13.06 8.75 7.46
N HIS A 369 14.11 9.10 8.20
CA HIS A 369 14.54 10.49 8.36
C HIS A 369 15.38 11.01 7.17
N GLU A 370 15.48 10.22 6.11
CA GLU A 370 16.04 10.56 4.80
C GLU A 370 14.94 11.06 3.85
#